data_AF-A0A7S2N4H7-F1
#
_entry.id   AF-A0A7S2N4H7-F1
#
_cell.length_a   1.000
_cell.length_b   1.000
_cell.length_c   1.000
_cell.angle_alpha   90.00
_cell.angle_beta   90.00
_cell.angle_gamma   90.00
#
_symmetry.space_group_name_H-M   'P 1'
#
loop_
_entity.id
_entity.type
_entity.pdbx_description
1 polymer ?
#
loop_
_entity_poly.entity_id
_entity_poly.type
_entity_poly.pdbx_seq_one_letter_code
_entity_poly.pdbx_strand_id
1 'polypeptide(L)'
;RRDLRVSLILWHASNGRWYHVLNVKRRASRKQLKKAYRNLALRAHPDKTCDERAASAFDALRDTYELLLDERRRAQYDDVLARDDERLRQRRAQQRAKAARAARVALVATARGAWHMLSFSWRNKRCTAIVVALVCLRVLAAQAPWVEADPEVLRF
;
A
#
# COMPACT_ATOMS: atom_id res chain seq x y z
N ARG A 1 -20.89 16.77 16.39
CA ARG A 1 -20.93 15.79 15.28
C ARG A 1 -19.63 15.99 14.50
N ARG A 2 -18.72 15.01 14.42
CA ARG A 2 -17.42 15.21 13.74
C ARG A 2 -17.63 15.32 12.23
N ASP A 3 -17.10 16.37 11.61
CA ASP A 3 -17.13 16.52 10.16
C ASP A 3 -16.00 15.68 9.53
N LEU A 4 -16.37 14.76 8.65
CA LEU A 4 -15.42 13.91 7.93
C LEU A 4 -14.46 14.73 7.06
N ARG A 5 -14.89 15.90 6.57
CA ARG A 5 -14.07 16.78 5.73
C ARG A 5 -12.95 17.43 6.52
N VAL A 6 -13.27 17.95 7.71
CA VAL A 6 -12.30 18.52 8.65
C VAL A 6 -11.29 17.46 9.04
N SER A 7 -11.76 16.26 9.34
CA SER A 7 -10.90 15.12 9.70
C SER A 7 -9.97 14.71 8.55
N LEU A 8 -10.47 14.67 7.32
CA LEU A 8 -9.67 14.31 6.14
C LEU A 8 -8.59 15.34 5.81
N ILE A 9 -8.90 16.64 5.92
CA ILE A 9 -7.94 17.74 5.73
C ILE A 9 -6.79 17.58 6.73
N LEU A 10 -7.10 17.40 8.00
CA LEU A 10 -6.10 17.23 9.06
C LEU A 10 -5.28 15.95 8.87
N TRP A 11 -5.90 14.85 8.46
CA TRP A 11 -5.17 13.62 8.15
C TRP A 11 -4.19 13.79 6.98
N HIS A 12 -4.60 14.45 5.90
CA HIS A 12 -3.69 14.71 4.79
C HIS A 12 -2.56 15.66 5.19
N ALA A 13 -2.85 16.71 5.95
CA ALA A 13 -1.86 17.66 6.43
C ALA A 13 -0.83 16.99 7.35
N SER A 14 -1.27 16.14 8.28
CA SER A 14 -0.36 15.40 9.18
C SER A 14 0.52 14.38 8.45
N ASN A 15 0.04 13.85 7.32
CA ASN A 15 0.81 12.96 6.45
C ASN A 15 1.63 13.71 5.39
N GLY A 16 1.72 15.04 5.45
CA GLY A 16 2.46 15.87 4.49
C GLY A 16 1.92 15.81 3.06
N ARG A 17 0.63 15.47 2.87
CA ARG A 17 -0.01 15.27 1.56
C ARG A 17 -0.71 16.54 1.06
N TRP A 18 0.07 17.59 0.83
CA TRP A 18 -0.42 18.94 0.49
C TRP A 18 -1.36 19.00 -0.73
N TYR A 19 -1.05 18.28 -1.80
CA TYR A 19 -1.93 18.22 -2.99
C TYR A 19 -3.29 17.56 -2.70
N HIS A 20 -3.33 16.60 -1.77
CA HIS A 20 -4.56 15.93 -1.37
C HIS A 20 -5.43 16.80 -0.45
N VAL A 21 -4.81 17.64 0.39
CA VAL A 21 -5.52 18.64 1.22
C VAL A 21 -6.40 19.55 0.35
N LEU A 22 -5.85 20.08 -0.76
CA LEU A 22 -6.60 20.91 -1.71
C LEU A 22 -7.42 20.10 -2.72
N ASN A 23 -7.33 18.76 -2.70
CA ASN A 23 -7.94 17.84 -3.66
C ASN A 23 -7.60 18.20 -5.13
N VAL A 24 -6.32 18.43 -5.41
CA VAL A 24 -5.81 18.79 -6.73
C VAL A 24 -4.76 17.80 -7.20
N LYS A 25 -4.55 17.73 -8.53
CA LYS A 25 -3.45 16.96 -9.11
C LYS A 25 -2.11 17.70 -8.88
N ARG A 26 -0.99 16.96 -8.81
CA ARG A 26 0.37 17.53 -8.72
C ARG A 26 0.69 18.56 -9.80
N ARG A 27 0.13 18.39 -11.01
CA ARG A 27 0.27 19.30 -12.17
C ARG A 27 -0.73 20.46 -12.18
N ALA A 28 -1.42 20.73 -11.07
CA ALA A 28 -2.41 21.81 -11.02
C ALA A 28 -1.76 23.19 -11.23
N SER A 29 -2.45 24.04 -11.99
CA SER A 29 -2.05 25.43 -12.23
C SER A 29 -2.38 26.32 -11.03
N ARG A 30 -1.73 27.48 -10.91
CA ARG A 30 -2.02 28.48 -9.86
C ARG A 30 -3.49 28.89 -9.81
N LYS A 31 -4.16 28.99 -10.97
CA LYS A 31 -5.60 29.29 -11.06
C LYS A 31 -6.45 28.19 -10.44
N GLN A 32 -6.08 26.93 -10.65
CA GLN A 32 -6.77 25.78 -10.04
C GLN A 32 -6.54 25.72 -8.53
N LEU A 33 -5.32 25.99 -8.06
CA LEU A 33 -5.00 26.07 -6.63
C LEU A 33 -5.85 27.13 -5.92
N LYS A 34 -5.92 28.34 -6.49
CA LYS A 34 -6.72 29.45 -5.96
C LYS A 34 -8.21 29.13 -5.91
N LYS A 35 -8.73 28.46 -6.95
CA LYS A 35 -10.15 28.02 -6.99
C LYS A 35 -10.43 26.95 -5.95
N ALA A 36 -9.56 25.95 -5.82
CA ALA A 36 -9.71 24.87 -4.84
C ALA A 36 -9.66 25.40 -3.41
N TYR A 37 -8.69 26.26 -3.09
CA TYR A 37 -8.55 26.91 -1.80
C TYR A 37 -9.83 27.68 -1.41
N ARG A 38 -10.33 28.56 -2.29
CA ARG A 38 -11.56 29.33 -2.03
C ARG A 38 -12.77 28.43 -1.75
N ASN A 39 -12.94 27.37 -2.55
CA ASN A 39 -14.05 26.44 -2.40
C ASN A 39 -13.98 25.65 -1.08
N LEU A 40 -12.78 25.25 -0.66
CA LEU A 40 -12.57 24.50 0.58
C LEU A 40 -12.65 25.40 1.81
N ALA A 41 -12.07 26.60 1.75
CA ALA A 41 -12.11 27.61 2.80
C ALA A 41 -13.56 27.98 3.19
N LEU A 42 -14.44 28.13 2.21
CA LEU A 42 -15.87 28.38 2.45
C LEU A 42 -16.60 27.21 3.12
N ARG A 43 -16.12 25.98 2.93
CA ARG A 43 -16.73 24.75 3.44
C ARG A 43 -16.18 24.32 4.81
N ALA A 44 -14.94 24.68 5.10
CA ALA A 44 -14.24 24.35 6.35
C ALA A 44 -14.15 25.57 7.29
N HIS A 45 -14.93 26.62 7.05
CA HIS A 45 -14.90 27.83 7.87
C HIS A 45 -15.43 27.53 9.29
N PRO A 46 -14.74 27.99 10.36
CA PRO A 46 -15.16 27.71 11.74
C PRO A 46 -16.59 28.18 12.04
N ASP A 47 -17.03 29.33 11.51
CA ASP A 47 -18.40 29.80 11.73
C ASP A 47 -19.49 28.93 11.08
N LYS A 48 -19.16 28.18 10.01
CA LYS A 48 -20.13 27.35 9.29
C LYS A 48 -20.12 25.90 9.75
N THR A 49 -19.04 25.47 10.39
CA THR A 49 -18.81 24.09 10.77
C THR A 49 -18.78 23.99 12.29
N CYS A 50 -19.75 23.31 12.89
CA CYS A 50 -19.82 23.11 14.34
C CYS A 50 -18.78 22.10 14.89
N ASP A 51 -17.62 21.98 14.25
CA ASP A 51 -16.52 21.10 14.67
C ASP A 51 -15.41 21.96 15.27
N GLU A 52 -14.99 21.64 16.49
CA GLU A 52 -13.91 22.34 17.21
C GLU A 52 -12.59 22.33 16.43
N ARG A 53 -12.40 21.32 15.57
CA ARG A 53 -11.18 21.16 14.77
C ARG A 53 -11.22 21.94 13.46
N ALA A 54 -12.32 22.63 13.15
CA ALA A 54 -12.46 23.40 11.92
C ALA A 54 -11.40 24.50 11.81
N ALA A 55 -11.06 25.17 12.92
CA ALA A 55 -9.99 26.18 12.95
C ALA A 55 -8.64 25.59 12.54
N SER A 56 -8.23 24.47 13.14
CA SER A 56 -6.99 23.79 12.78
C SER A 56 -6.97 23.28 11.34
N ALA A 57 -8.11 22.81 10.83
CA ALA A 57 -8.22 22.39 9.44
C ALA A 57 -8.11 23.58 8.47
N PHE A 58 -8.66 24.74 8.85
CA PHE A 58 -8.54 25.98 8.08
C PHE A 58 -7.10 26.49 8.05
N ASP A 59 -6.39 26.46 9.18
CA ASP A 59 -4.96 26.79 9.24
C ASP A 59 -4.14 25.85 8.35
N ALA A 60 -4.36 24.54 8.45
CA ALA A 60 -3.70 23.55 7.59
C ALA A 60 -3.98 23.80 6.09
N LEU A 61 -5.20 24.23 5.74
CA LEU A 61 -5.57 24.60 4.37
C LEU A 61 -4.82 25.84 3.88
N ARG A 62 -4.69 26.87 4.73
CA ARG A 62 -3.92 28.09 4.45
C ARG A 62 -2.44 27.75 4.22
N ASP A 63 -1.83 27.04 5.16
CA ASP A 63 -0.40 26.70 5.11
C ASP A 63 -0.08 25.86 3.86
N THR A 64 -0.98 24.92 3.52
CA THR A 64 -0.90 24.16 2.27
C THR A 64 -0.92 25.06 1.04
N TYR A 65 -1.86 26.02 1.00
CA TYR A 65 -1.98 26.93 -0.13
C TYR A 65 -0.76 27.82 -0.28
N GLU A 66 -0.22 28.35 0.82
CA GLU A 66 1.00 29.17 0.82
C GLU A 66 2.22 28.39 0.32
N LEU A 67 2.40 27.14 0.79
CA LEU A 67 3.48 26.27 0.35
C LEU A 67 3.41 25.98 -1.16
N LEU A 68 2.21 25.72 -1.69
CA LEU A 68 2.01 25.40 -3.10
C LEU A 68 1.98 26.63 -4.02
N LEU A 69 1.79 27.82 -3.46
CA LEU A 69 1.80 29.08 -4.20
C LEU A 69 3.23 29.56 -4.48
N ASP A 70 4.14 29.38 -3.53
CA ASP A 70 5.56 29.66 -3.69
C ASP A 70 6.23 28.58 -4.57
N GLU A 71 6.75 28.99 -5.72
CA GLU A 71 7.41 28.09 -6.66
C GLU A 71 8.65 27.42 -6.09
N ARG A 72 9.42 28.12 -5.26
CA ARG A 72 10.64 27.56 -4.66
C ARG A 72 10.29 26.46 -3.68
N ARG A 73 9.33 26.72 -2.79
CA ARG A 73 8.84 25.73 -1.81
C ARG A 73 8.15 24.56 -2.50
N ARG A 74 7.34 24.82 -3.53
CA ARG A 74 6.69 23.78 -4.33
C ARG A 74 7.71 22.89 -5.03
N ALA A 75 8.75 23.46 -5.64
CA ALA A 75 9.81 22.70 -6.30
C ALA A 75 10.54 21.78 -5.29
N GLN A 76 10.93 22.31 -4.13
CA GLN A 76 11.55 21.51 -3.07
C GLN A 76 10.66 20.35 -2.60
N TYR A 77 9.35 20.61 -2.45
CA TYR A 77 8.39 19.58 -2.07
C TYR A 77 8.22 18.53 -3.18
N ASP A 78 8.14 18.95 -4.44
CA ASP A 78 8.03 18.05 -5.59
C ASP A 78 9.29 17.18 -5.76
N ASP A 79 10.48 17.70 -5.45
CA ASP A 79 11.74 16.96 -5.43
C ASP A 79 11.76 15.85 -4.37
N VAL A 80 11.28 16.16 -3.16
CA VAL A 80 11.15 15.16 -2.08
C VAL A 80 10.18 14.05 -2.51
N LEU A 81 9.02 14.42 -3.05
CA LEU A 81 8.05 13.45 -3.57
C LEU A 81 8.63 12.58 -4.69
N ALA A 82 9.40 13.17 -5.61
CA ALA A 82 10.03 12.43 -6.70
C ALA A 82 11.06 11.41 -6.18
N ARG A 83 11.85 11.79 -5.18
CA ARG A 83 12.81 10.88 -4.51
C ARG A 83 12.09 9.75 -3.79
N ASP A 84 10.99 10.03 -3.11
CA ASP A 84 10.19 9.02 -2.41
C ASP A 84 9.50 8.04 -3.38
N ASP A 85 8.95 8.57 -4.49
CA ASP A 85 8.38 7.77 -5.58
C ASP A 85 9.43 6.80 -6.13
N GLU A 86 10.66 7.27 -6.33
CA GLU A 86 11.76 6.45 -6.83
C GLU A 86 12.19 5.38 -5.82
N ARG A 87 12.34 5.73 -4.54
CA ARG A 87 12.61 4.75 -3.47
C ARG A 87 11.55 3.66 -3.41
N LEU A 88 10.28 4.03 -3.57
CA LEU A 88 9.17 3.06 -3.58
C LEU A 88 9.24 2.13 -4.78
N ARG A 89 9.54 2.65 -5.98
CA ARG A 89 9.77 1.83 -7.18
C ARG A 89 10.89 0.83 -6.96
N GLN A 90 12.02 1.29 -6.43
CA GLN A 90 13.17 0.44 -6.13
C GLN A 90 12.81 -0.66 -5.12
N ARG A 91 12.12 -0.32 -4.02
CA ARG A 91 11.65 -1.31 -3.04
C ARG A 91 10.72 -2.34 -3.65
N ARG A 92 9.76 -1.91 -4.48
CA ARG A 92 8.84 -2.83 -5.19
C ARG A 92 9.60 -3.74 -6.16
N ALA A 93 10.57 -3.21 -6.91
CA ALA A 93 11.42 -3.99 -7.78
C ALA A 93 12.24 -5.03 -7.00
N GLN A 94 12.84 -4.63 -5.87
CA GLN A 94 13.56 -5.53 -4.97
C GLN A 94 12.65 -6.62 -4.40
N GLN A 95 11.44 -6.28 -3.95
CA GLN A 95 10.46 -7.25 -3.45
C GLN A 95 10.07 -8.26 -4.53
N ARG A 96 9.81 -7.80 -5.75
CA ARG A 96 9.52 -8.69 -6.90
C ARG A 96 10.71 -9.60 -7.22
N ALA A 97 11.93 -9.06 -7.20
CA ALA A 97 13.14 -9.86 -7.42
C ALA A 97 13.36 -10.90 -6.31
N LYS A 98 13.13 -10.53 -5.04
CA LYS A 98 13.19 -11.46 -3.90
C LYS A 98 12.12 -12.56 -4.04
N ALA A 99 10.89 -12.20 -4.38
CA ALA A 99 9.80 -13.16 -4.62
C ALA A 99 10.12 -14.10 -5.79
N ALA A 100 10.64 -13.59 -6.90
CA ALA A 100 11.06 -14.40 -8.04
C ALA A 100 12.21 -15.37 -7.68
N ARG A 101 13.20 -14.92 -6.90
CA ARG A 101 14.26 -15.78 -6.36
C ARG A 101 13.69 -16.87 -5.46
N ALA A 102 12.79 -16.51 -4.54
CA ALA A 102 12.15 -17.46 -3.64
C ALA A 102 11.34 -18.52 -4.43
N ALA A 103 10.56 -18.11 -5.43
CA ALA A 103 9.84 -19.03 -6.30
C ALA A 103 10.77 -19.98 -7.05
N ARG A 104 11.90 -19.48 -7.57
CA ARG A 104 12.90 -20.31 -8.25
C ARG A 104 13.56 -21.31 -7.30
N VAL A 105 13.91 -20.89 -6.09
CA VAL A 105 14.47 -21.78 -5.06
C VAL A 105 13.47 -22.86 -4.66
N ALA A 106 12.19 -22.49 -4.49
CA ALA A 106 11.13 -23.46 -4.19
C ALA A 106 10.98 -24.50 -5.31
N LEU A 107 10.97 -24.08 -6.57
CA LEU A 107 10.89 -25.00 -7.72
C LEU A 107 12.10 -25.94 -7.83
N VAL A 108 13.31 -25.44 -7.57
CA VAL A 108 14.50 -26.29 -7.55
C VAL A 108 14.48 -27.26 -6.37
N ALA A 109 14.01 -26.82 -5.19
CA ALA A 109 13.90 -27.66 -4.00
C ALA A 109 12.89 -28.80 -4.20
N THR A 110 11.73 -28.53 -4.82
CA THR A 110 10.74 -29.56 -5.14
C THR A 110 11.26 -30.53 -6.20
N ALA A 111 11.94 -30.04 -7.25
CA ALA A 111 12.56 -30.89 -8.27
C ALA A 111 13.65 -31.80 -7.67
N ARG A 112 14.51 -31.27 -6.79
CA ARG A 112 15.52 -32.05 -6.08
C ARG A 112 14.88 -33.10 -5.16
N GLY A 113 13.81 -32.76 -4.46
CA GLY A 113 13.03 -33.70 -3.65
C GLY A 113 12.44 -34.84 -4.49
N ALA A 114 11.83 -34.53 -5.63
CA ALA A 114 11.30 -35.52 -6.57
C ALA A 114 12.39 -36.45 -7.11
N TRP A 115 13.57 -35.91 -7.46
CA TRP A 115 14.72 -36.70 -7.92
C TRP A 115 15.25 -37.65 -6.84
N HIS A 116 15.35 -37.19 -5.59
CA HIS A 116 15.73 -38.06 -4.46
C HIS A 116 14.70 -39.18 -4.23
N MET A 117 13.40 -38.93 -4.39
CA MET A 117 12.38 -39.98 -4.27
C MET A 117 12.44 -41.00 -5.40
N LEU A 118 12.62 -40.56 -6.65
CA LEU A 118 12.76 -41.45 -7.81
C LEU A 118 14.02 -42.32 -7.73
N SER A 119 15.16 -41.72 -7.34
CA SER A 119 16.43 -42.45 -7.18
C SER A 119 16.42 -43.44 -6.02
N PHE A 120 15.74 -43.13 -4.91
CA PHE A 120 15.54 -44.07 -3.80
C PHE A 120 14.58 -45.21 -4.17
N SER A 121 13.56 -44.93 -4.98
CA SER A 121 12.63 -45.93 -5.52
C SER A 121 13.29 -46.99 -6.41
N TRP A 122 14.36 -46.62 -7.11
CA TRP A 122 15.11 -47.53 -7.97
C TRP A 122 15.98 -48.52 -7.18
N ARG A 123 16.31 -48.19 -5.93
CA ARG A 123 17.29 -48.91 -5.10
C ARG A 123 16.67 -49.89 -4.11
N ASN A 124 15.37 -49.84 -3.82
CA ASN A 124 14.72 -50.77 -2.89
C ASN A 124 13.25 -51.06 -3.26
N LYS A 125 13.02 -52.07 -4.12
CA LYS A 125 11.73 -52.33 -4.79
C LYS A 125 10.54 -52.70 -3.89
N ARG A 126 10.71 -52.86 -2.57
CA ARG A 126 9.65 -53.38 -1.66
C ARG A 126 9.17 -52.40 -0.57
N CYS A 127 9.88 -51.30 -0.29
CA CYS A 127 9.53 -50.38 0.82
C CYS A 127 9.04 -49.00 0.37
N THR A 128 9.04 -48.71 -0.94
CA THR A 128 8.97 -47.33 -1.46
C THR A 128 7.54 -46.82 -1.68
N ALA A 129 6.58 -47.69 -1.99
CA ALA A 129 5.20 -47.26 -2.26
C ALA A 129 4.54 -46.60 -1.04
N ILE A 130 4.75 -47.16 0.16
CA ILE A 130 4.13 -46.67 1.40
C ILE A 130 4.74 -45.32 1.81
N VAL A 131 6.07 -45.19 1.74
CA VAL A 131 6.77 -43.95 2.14
C VAL A 131 6.47 -42.82 1.16
N VAL A 132 6.47 -43.09 -0.15
CA VAL A 132 6.13 -42.08 -1.17
C VAL A 132 4.67 -41.64 -1.05
N ALA A 133 3.74 -42.57 -0.82
CA ALA A 133 2.33 -42.24 -0.59
C ALA A 133 2.14 -41.32 0.63
N LEU A 134 2.81 -41.64 1.75
CA LEU A 134 2.72 -40.83 2.98
C LEU A 134 3.34 -39.44 2.82
N VAL A 135 4.47 -39.30 2.11
CA VAL A 135 5.08 -37.99 1.88
C VAL A 135 4.28 -37.15 0.89
N CYS A 136 3.77 -37.75 -0.19
CA CYS A 136 2.85 -37.07 -1.12
C CYS A 136 1.59 -36.57 -0.41
N LEU A 137 0.99 -37.38 0.48
CA LEU A 137 -0.18 -36.97 1.26
C LEU A 137 0.14 -35.77 2.16
N ARG A 138 1.30 -35.77 2.80
CA ARG A 138 1.75 -34.67 3.69
C ARG A 138 2.05 -33.39 2.92
N VAL A 139 2.65 -33.50 1.74
CA VAL A 139 2.97 -32.35 0.88
C VAL A 139 1.70 -31.75 0.25
N LEU A 140 0.73 -32.58 -0.14
CA LEU A 140 -0.59 -32.13 -0.59
C LEU A 140 -1.38 -31.46 0.54
N ALA A 141 -1.36 -32.03 1.75
CA ALA A 141 -2.00 -31.42 2.92
C ALA A 141 -1.36 -30.09 3.34
N ALA A 142 -0.05 -29.90 3.11
CA ALA A 142 0.67 -28.67 3.42
C ALA A 142 0.53 -27.56 2.34
N GLN A 143 0.09 -27.91 1.13
CA GLN A 143 -0.13 -26.95 0.03
C GLN A 143 -1.60 -26.57 -0.15
N ALA A 144 -2.53 -27.16 0.60
CA ALA A 144 -3.89 -26.67 0.66
C ALA A 144 -3.87 -25.30 1.37
N PRO A 145 -4.13 -24.17 0.67
CA PRO A 145 -4.38 -22.93 1.36
C PRO A 145 -5.67 -23.16 2.14
N TRP A 146 -5.57 -23.32 3.45
CA TRP A 146 -6.73 -23.17 4.32
C TRP A 146 -7.27 -21.78 4.03
N VAL A 147 -8.35 -21.74 3.27
CA VAL A 147 -9.24 -20.59 3.22
C VAL A 147 -9.71 -20.45 4.65
N GLU A 148 -9.01 -19.63 5.43
CA GLU A 148 -9.60 -19.00 6.60
C GLU A 148 -10.79 -18.22 6.08
N ALA A 149 -11.95 -18.90 6.09
CA ALA A 149 -13.23 -18.27 5.86
C ALA A 149 -13.40 -17.28 7.02
N ASP A 150 -13.03 -16.04 6.76
CA ASP A 150 -13.26 -14.92 7.64
C ASP A 150 -14.77 -14.87 7.95
N PRO A 151 -15.21 -15.08 9.21
CA PRO A 151 -16.63 -15.18 9.53
C PRO A 151 -17.41 -13.87 9.30
N GLU A 152 -16.73 -12.77 8.92
CA GLU A 152 -17.36 -11.51 8.53
C GLU A 152 -17.90 -11.50 7.09
N VAL A 153 -17.43 -12.36 6.18
CA VAL A 153 -17.87 -12.34 4.76
C VAL A 153 -19.26 -12.98 4.57
N LEU A 154 -19.82 -13.63 5.59
CA LEU A 154 -21.17 -14.22 5.58
C LEU A 154 -22.23 -13.35 6.29
N ARG A 155 -21.90 -12.11 6.63
CA ARG A 155 -22.87 -11.11 7.12
C ARG A 155 -23.14 -10.05 6.07
N PHE A 156 -23.89 -10.42 5.03
CA PHE A 156 -24.68 -9.51 4.20
C PHE A 156 -26.04 -10.15 3.94
#